data_AF-A0A251V1K0-F1
#
_entry.id   AF-A0A251V1K0-F1
#
_cell.length_a   1.000
_cell.length_b   1.000
_cell.length_c   1.000
_cell.angle_alpha   90.00
_cell.angle_beta   90.00
_cell.angle_gamma   90.00
#
_symmetry.space_group_name_H-M   'P 1'
#
loop_
_entity.id
_entity.type
_entity.pdbx_description
1 polymer ?
#
loop_
_entity_poly.entity_id
_entity_poly.type
_entity_poly.pdbx_seq_one_letter_code
_entity_poly.pdbx_strand_id
1 'polypeptide(L)'
;MHAIFFSLDVKMQLGNPVLEVATDLNSRAEFFWSHGLISDSTYKLFTSACNYSRYVIEYYRDSVSPICAKVYSEVSRETSRFVDKYDVTLDVCIPSVLSQSKIIVPQQVSERVDVCVEDETVNYINRCDVHRVLHARLVGVWKWDVCSKRRSSERIESMNG
;
A
#
# COMPACT_ATOMS: atom_id res chain seq x y z
N MET A 1 21.91 31.37 -27.06
CA MET A 1 21.09 30.15 -26.91
C MET A 1 21.76 29.33 -25.81
N HIS A 2 21.23 29.35 -24.58
CA HIS A 2 21.81 28.59 -23.47
C HIS A 2 21.30 27.16 -23.54
N ALA A 3 22.19 26.20 -23.80
CA ALA A 3 21.90 24.80 -23.62
C ALA A 3 21.92 24.49 -22.11
N ILE A 4 20.79 24.04 -21.57
CA ILE A 4 20.75 23.47 -20.23
C ILE A 4 21.25 22.03 -20.37
N PHE A 5 22.47 21.77 -19.90
CA PHE A 5 22.99 20.42 -19.76
C PHE A 5 22.62 19.88 -18.39
N PHE A 6 21.84 18.79 -18.35
CA PHE A 6 21.66 18.00 -17.14
C PHE A 6 22.86 17.08 -16.99
N SER A 7 23.76 17.39 -16.06
CA SER A 7 24.79 16.44 -15.63
C SER A 7 24.16 15.44 -14.68
N LEU A 8 24.15 14.16 -15.08
CA LEU A 8 23.70 13.04 -14.27
C LEU A 8 24.92 12.26 -13.80
N ASP A 9 25.31 12.46 -12.54
CA ASP A 9 26.13 11.49 -11.82
C ASP A 9 25.22 10.29 -11.49
N VAL A 10 25.36 9.17 -12.21
CA VAL A 10 24.41 8.07 -12.13
C VAL A 10 24.55 7.30 -10.82
N LYS A 11 23.77 7.71 -9.81
CA LYS A 11 23.43 6.94 -8.62
C LYS A 11 21.91 6.88 -8.50
N MET A 12 21.35 5.67 -8.52
CA MET A 12 19.91 5.44 -8.39
C MET A 12 19.64 4.75 -7.06
N GLN A 13 18.80 5.36 -6.23
CA GLN A 13 18.35 4.79 -4.96
C GLN A 13 16.87 4.41 -5.11
N LEU A 14 16.57 3.15 -4.83
CA LEU A 14 15.21 2.61 -4.86
C LEU A 14 14.93 1.96 -3.51
N GLY A 15 13.87 2.41 -2.82
CA GLY A 15 13.41 1.82 -1.57
C GLY A 15 12.19 0.94 -1.83
N ASN A 16 12.30 -0.35 -1.50
CA ASN A 16 11.24 -1.37 -1.65
C ASN A 16 10.42 -1.26 -2.96
N PRO A 17 11.07 -1.19 -4.13
CA PRO A 17 10.36 -1.07 -5.40
C PRO A 17 9.68 -2.37 -5.82
N VAL A 18 8.75 -2.28 -6.78
CA VAL A 18 8.36 -3.40 -7.64
C VAL A 18 9.19 -3.29 -8.92
N LEU A 19 10.10 -4.24 -9.14
CA LEU A 19 11.00 -4.32 -10.30
C LEU A 19 10.58 -5.44 -11.24
N GLU A 20 10.12 -6.56 -10.71
CA GLU A 20 9.60 -7.69 -11.47
C GLU A 20 8.30 -8.17 -10.84
N VAL A 21 7.22 -8.01 -11.59
CA VAL A 21 5.85 -8.07 -11.08
C VAL A 21 5.47 -9.47 -10.64
N ALA A 22 5.91 -10.50 -11.35
CA ALA A 22 5.58 -11.87 -10.97
C ALA A 22 6.31 -12.25 -9.67
N THR A 23 7.62 -11.98 -9.59
CA THR A 23 8.49 -12.34 -8.47
C THR A 23 8.15 -11.54 -7.23
N ASP A 24 8.13 -10.20 -7.35
CA ASP A 24 7.91 -9.31 -6.20
C ASP A 24 6.52 -9.50 -5.61
N LEU A 25 5.49 -9.67 -6.46
CA LEU A 25 4.13 -9.89 -5.95
C LEU A 25 3.94 -11.32 -5.43
N ASN A 26 4.41 -12.36 -6.13
CA ASN A 26 4.19 -13.73 -5.66
C ASN A 26 4.95 -14.04 -4.37
N SER A 27 6.06 -13.36 -4.09
CA SER A 27 6.79 -13.49 -2.81
C SER A 27 5.95 -13.13 -1.58
N ARG A 28 4.87 -12.34 -1.74
CA ARG A 28 3.97 -11.98 -0.61
C ARG A 28 3.27 -13.18 0.00
N ALA A 29 2.97 -14.22 -0.79
CA ALA A 29 2.34 -15.42 -0.26
C ALA A 29 3.26 -16.11 0.75
N GLU A 30 4.54 -16.26 0.39
CA GLU A 30 5.56 -16.85 1.25
C GLU A 30 5.89 -15.95 2.44
N PHE A 31 5.96 -14.64 2.24
CA PHE A 31 6.14 -13.67 3.33
C PHE A 31 5.03 -13.78 4.37
N PHE A 32 3.76 -13.76 3.97
CA PHE A 32 2.64 -13.88 4.92
C PHE A 32 2.63 -15.22 5.66
N TRP A 33 2.96 -16.31 4.96
CA TRP A 33 2.99 -17.63 5.57
C TRP A 33 4.15 -17.76 6.57
N SER A 34 5.36 -17.36 6.18
CA SER A 34 6.55 -17.41 7.06
C SER A 34 6.46 -16.48 8.27
N HIS A 35 5.63 -15.44 8.21
CA HIS A 35 5.37 -14.51 9.32
C HIS A 35 4.12 -14.89 10.14
N GLY A 36 3.54 -16.07 9.89
CA GLY A 36 2.41 -16.60 10.66
C GLY A 36 1.10 -15.83 10.47
N LEU A 37 0.96 -15.07 9.37
CA LEU A 37 -0.23 -14.27 9.07
C LEU A 37 -1.31 -15.09 8.36
N ILE A 38 -0.91 -16.16 7.68
CA ILE A 38 -1.84 -17.07 6.97
C ILE A 38 -1.55 -18.53 7.27
N SER A 39 -2.58 -19.36 7.18
CA SER A 39 -2.51 -20.81 7.37
C SER A 39 -1.88 -21.53 6.17
N ASP A 40 -1.35 -22.74 6.40
CA ASP A 40 -0.84 -23.62 5.34
C ASP A 40 -1.87 -23.85 4.21
N SER A 41 -3.15 -24.01 4.58
CA SER A 41 -4.24 -24.17 3.61
C SER A 41 -4.40 -22.94 2.74
N THR A 42 -4.34 -21.74 3.33
CA THR A 42 -4.47 -20.48 2.62
C THR A 42 -3.25 -20.23 1.75
N TYR A 43 -2.04 -20.48 2.25
CA TYR A 43 -0.80 -20.42 1.47
C TYR A 43 -0.83 -21.34 0.24
N LYS A 44 -1.30 -22.58 0.40
CA LYS A 44 -1.44 -23.52 -0.71
C LYS A 44 -2.41 -22.99 -1.77
N LEU A 45 -3.56 -22.44 -1.38
CA LEU A 45 -4.50 -21.81 -2.33
C LEU A 45 -3.88 -20.58 -3.00
N PHE A 46 -3.16 -19.78 -2.23
CA PHE A 46 -2.55 -18.52 -2.68
C PHE A 46 -1.37 -18.71 -3.63
N THR A 47 -0.77 -19.89 -3.65
CA THR A 47 0.32 -20.24 -4.58
C THR A 47 -0.14 -21.10 -5.76
N SER A 48 -1.18 -21.93 -5.60
CA SER A 48 -1.61 -22.88 -6.63
C SER A 48 -2.88 -22.50 -7.41
N ALA A 49 -3.87 -21.89 -6.76
CA ALA A 49 -5.17 -21.60 -7.38
C ALA A 49 -5.21 -20.19 -8.01
N CYS A 50 -4.67 -19.20 -7.29
CA CYS A 50 -4.47 -17.85 -7.81
C CYS A 50 -3.27 -17.21 -7.11
N ASN A 51 -2.17 -17.06 -7.84
CA ASN A 51 -1.00 -16.35 -7.36
C ASN A 51 -1.26 -14.84 -7.25
N TYR A 52 -0.47 -14.15 -6.43
CA TYR A 52 -0.76 -12.76 -6.10
C TYR A 52 -0.57 -11.82 -7.30
N SER A 53 0.40 -12.09 -8.17
CA SER A 53 0.61 -11.30 -9.39
C SER A 53 -0.61 -11.36 -10.32
N ARG A 54 -1.21 -12.55 -10.49
CA ARG A 54 -2.46 -12.72 -11.25
C ARG A 54 -3.61 -11.94 -10.62
N TYR A 55 -3.80 -12.05 -9.30
CA TYR A 55 -4.84 -11.28 -8.61
C TYR A 55 -4.69 -9.77 -8.86
N VAL A 56 -3.48 -9.23 -8.71
CA VAL A 56 -3.21 -7.80 -8.91
C VAL A 56 -3.49 -7.36 -10.35
N ILE A 57 -3.08 -8.15 -11.35
CA ILE A 57 -3.35 -7.87 -12.76
C ILE A 57 -4.86 -7.90 -13.04
N GLU A 58 -5.57 -8.91 -12.57
CA GLU A 58 -7.02 -9.02 -12.75
C GLU A 58 -7.78 -7.89 -12.03
N TYR A 59 -7.30 -7.48 -10.84
CA TYR A 59 -7.89 -6.39 -10.06
C TYR A 59 -7.80 -5.05 -10.79
N TYR A 60 -6.63 -4.71 -11.33
CA TYR A 60 -6.45 -3.45 -12.06
C TYR A 60 -7.13 -3.42 -13.44
N ARG A 61 -7.51 -4.58 -13.97
CA ARG A 61 -8.33 -4.70 -15.19
C ARG A 61 -9.82 -4.73 -14.91
N ASP A 62 -10.24 -4.58 -13.65
CA ASP A 62 -11.63 -4.73 -13.21
C ASP A 62 -12.25 -6.07 -13.64
N SER A 63 -11.43 -7.13 -13.68
CA SER A 63 -11.80 -8.44 -14.24
C SER A 63 -11.38 -9.61 -13.33
N VAL A 64 -11.52 -9.45 -12.02
CA VAL A 64 -11.15 -10.48 -11.01
C VAL A 64 -11.98 -11.73 -11.21
N SER A 65 -11.31 -12.85 -11.44
CA SER A 65 -11.94 -14.16 -11.58
C SER A 65 -12.52 -14.63 -10.24
N PRO A 66 -13.62 -15.42 -10.25
CA PRO A 66 -14.24 -15.90 -9.01
C PRO A 66 -13.28 -16.69 -8.11
N ILE A 67 -12.32 -17.41 -8.71
CA ILE A 67 -11.30 -18.15 -7.97
C ILE A 67 -10.35 -17.19 -7.26
N CYS A 68 -9.81 -16.19 -7.95
CA CYS A 68 -8.92 -15.19 -7.36
C CYS A 68 -9.63 -14.35 -6.29
N ALA A 69 -10.89 -13.98 -6.50
CA ALA A 69 -11.70 -13.30 -5.50
C ALA A 69 -11.85 -14.14 -4.22
N LYS A 70 -12.14 -15.45 -4.36
CA LYS A 70 -12.25 -16.37 -3.22
C LYS A 70 -10.93 -16.53 -2.47
N VAL A 71 -9.82 -16.77 -3.19
CA VAL A 71 -8.49 -16.91 -2.60
C VAL A 71 -8.11 -15.66 -1.82
N TYR A 72 -8.26 -14.48 -2.44
CA TYR A 72 -7.91 -13.22 -1.78
C TYR A 72 -8.83 -12.90 -0.59
N SER A 73 -10.10 -13.33 -0.64
CA SER A 73 -11.01 -13.22 0.50
C SER A 73 -10.53 -14.03 1.71
N GLU A 74 -9.99 -15.23 1.51
CA GLU A 74 -9.41 -16.04 2.61
C GLU A 74 -8.15 -15.38 3.17
N VAL A 75 -7.24 -14.93 2.30
CA VAL A 75 -6.04 -14.20 2.71
C VAL A 75 -6.42 -12.97 3.52
N SER A 76 -7.34 -12.14 3.03
CA SER A 76 -7.78 -10.92 3.72
C SER A 76 -8.48 -11.20 5.03
N ARG A 77 -9.14 -12.37 5.18
CA ARG A 77 -9.79 -12.77 6.43
C ARG A 77 -8.77 -13.15 7.49
N GLU A 78 -7.72 -13.86 7.10
CA GLU A 78 -6.64 -14.29 8.01
C GLU A 78 -5.73 -13.14 8.42
N THR A 79 -5.31 -12.28 7.48
CA THR A 79 -4.52 -11.07 7.81
C THR A 79 -5.34 -10.05 8.60
N SER A 80 -6.67 -10.04 8.42
CA SER A 80 -7.61 -9.08 9.00
C SER A 80 -7.32 -7.61 8.61
N ARG A 81 -8.08 -6.68 9.21
CA ARG A 81 -7.90 -5.22 9.08
C ARG A 81 -6.96 -4.62 10.11
N PHE A 82 -6.45 -5.43 11.04
CA PHE A 82 -5.60 -4.99 12.15
C PHE A 82 -4.11 -5.28 11.90
N VAL A 83 -3.75 -5.69 10.69
CA VAL A 83 -2.37 -5.88 10.23
C VAL A 83 -2.15 -4.93 9.07
N ASP A 84 -1.13 -4.08 9.17
CA ASP A 84 -0.71 -3.24 8.05
C ASP A 84 0.08 -4.09 7.03
N LYS A 85 -0.28 -3.93 5.75
CA LYS A 85 0.35 -4.66 4.63
C LYS A 85 1.70 -4.07 4.24
N TYR A 86 1.99 -2.83 4.63
CA TYR A 86 3.26 -2.14 4.42
C TYR A 86 4.24 -2.40 5.56
N ASP A 87 3.74 -2.64 6.77
CA ASP A 87 4.54 -3.03 7.94
C ASP A 87 3.73 -3.94 8.89
N VAL A 88 3.99 -5.25 8.84
CA VAL A 88 3.25 -6.25 9.62
C VAL A 88 3.58 -6.22 11.12
N THR A 89 4.56 -5.43 11.54
CA THR A 89 4.99 -5.29 12.95
C THR A 89 4.43 -4.05 13.62
N LEU A 90 3.91 -3.10 12.84
CA LEU A 90 3.26 -1.89 13.35
C LEU A 90 1.78 -2.11 13.65
N ASP A 91 1.26 -1.27 14.55
CA ASP A 91 -0.17 -1.19 14.83
C ASP A 91 -0.89 -0.42 13.70
N VAL A 92 -2.20 -0.59 13.59
CA VAL A 92 -3.01 0.14 12.62
C VAL A 92 -3.58 1.43 13.22
N CYS A 93 -3.81 2.45 12.39
CA CYS A 93 -4.56 3.61 12.85
C CYS A 93 -6.02 3.24 13.16
N ILE A 94 -6.37 3.20 14.45
CA ILE A 94 -7.74 2.97 14.93
C ILE A 94 -8.40 4.32 15.25
N PRO A 95 -9.57 4.65 14.66
CA PRO A 95 -10.31 5.85 15.03
C PRO A 95 -10.57 5.87 16.54
N SER A 96 -10.41 7.04 17.16
CA SER A 96 -10.53 7.24 18.62
C SER A 96 -11.79 6.66 19.26
N VAL A 97 -12.89 6.53 18.50
CA VAL A 97 -14.19 5.98 18.93
C VAL A 97 -14.15 4.47 19.23
N LEU A 98 -13.19 3.73 18.68
CA LEU A 98 -13.02 2.29 18.90
C LEU A 98 -11.86 1.96 19.86
N SER A 99 -11.16 2.98 20.38
CA SER A 99 -9.92 2.84 21.15
C SER A 99 -10.18 2.54 22.64
N GLN A 100 -10.89 1.45 22.95
CA GLN A 100 -10.97 0.94 24.33
C GLN A 100 -9.68 0.21 24.77
N SER A 101 -8.78 -0.11 23.85
CA SER A 101 -7.57 -0.91 24.11
C SER A 101 -6.30 -0.12 24.43
N LYS A 102 -6.33 1.22 24.45
CA LYS A 102 -5.13 2.05 24.70
C LYS A 102 -4.56 1.96 26.13
N ILE A 103 -5.14 1.13 27.00
CA ILE A 103 -4.82 1.04 28.43
C ILE A 103 -3.83 -0.09 28.76
N ILE A 104 -3.50 -0.99 27.83
CA ILE A 104 -2.59 -2.12 28.12
C ILE A 104 -1.38 -2.09 27.18
N VAL A 105 -0.47 -1.13 27.38
CA VAL A 105 0.90 -1.23 26.86
C VAL A 105 1.88 -0.84 27.97
N PRO A 106 2.80 -1.72 28.38
CA PRO A 106 3.84 -1.38 29.34
C PRO A 106 4.67 -0.23 28.79
N GLN A 107 4.97 0.73 29.65
CA GLN A 107 5.74 1.93 29.35
C GLN A 107 7.21 1.56 29.09
N GLN A 108 7.52 0.98 27.93
CA GLN A 108 8.89 0.89 27.43
C GLN A 108 9.16 2.05 26.49
N VAL A 109 10.30 2.69 26.76
CA VAL A 109 10.83 3.90 26.11
C VAL A 109 11.31 3.54 24.70
N SER A 110 10.38 3.37 23.75
CA SER A 110 10.67 3.57 22.33
C SER A 110 9.97 4.85 21.88
N GLU A 111 10.53 5.54 20.88
CA GLU A 111 9.78 6.52 20.11
C GLU A 111 8.43 5.88 19.73
N ARG A 112 7.33 6.52 20.14
CA ARG A 112 6.01 6.07 19.75
C ARG A 112 5.84 6.42 18.28
N VAL A 113 5.88 5.41 17.41
CA VAL A 113 5.59 5.58 15.99
C VAL A 113 4.14 6.01 15.85
N ASP A 114 3.91 7.15 15.20
CA ASP A 114 2.56 7.63 14.90
C ASP A 114 2.01 6.88 13.67
N VAL A 115 1.12 5.92 13.93
CA VAL A 115 0.47 5.10 12.91
C VAL A 115 -0.61 5.85 12.13
N CYS A 116 -1.04 7.03 12.59
CA CYS A 116 -2.08 7.84 11.96
C CYS A 116 -1.53 9.02 11.14
N VAL A 117 -0.21 9.07 10.91
CA VAL A 117 0.47 10.16 10.21
C VAL A 117 -0.11 10.46 8.82
N GLU A 118 -0.67 9.46 8.13
CA GLU A 118 -1.32 9.65 6.83
C GLU A 118 -2.57 10.56 6.96
N ASP A 119 -3.44 10.28 7.93
CA ASP A 119 -4.65 11.08 8.18
C ASP A 119 -4.29 12.51 8.58
N GLU A 120 -3.27 12.67 9.44
CA GLU A 120 -2.74 13.96 9.84
C GLU A 120 -2.18 14.74 8.64
N THR A 121 -1.45 14.06 7.75
CA THR A 121 -0.89 14.63 6.53
C THR A 121 -1.99 15.12 5.59
N VAL A 122 -3.02 14.30 5.35
CA VAL A 122 -4.17 14.66 4.51
C VAL A 122 -4.92 15.85 5.10
N ASN A 123 -5.09 15.91 6.42
CA ASN A 123 -5.71 17.05 7.09
C ASN A 123 -4.87 18.32 6.95
N TYR A 124 -3.56 18.22 7.13
CA TYR A 124 -2.65 19.35 7.06
C TYR A 124 -2.59 19.94 5.64
N ILE A 125 -2.34 19.10 4.63
CA ILE A 125 -2.10 19.56 3.25
C ILE A 125 -3.34 20.23 2.65
N ASN A 126 -4.54 19.83 3.06
CA ASN A 126 -5.81 20.37 2.57
C ASN A 126 -6.21 21.72 3.21
N ARG A 127 -5.44 22.26 4.16
CA ARG A 127 -5.72 23.58 4.73
C ARG A 127 -5.52 24.68 3.68
N CYS A 128 -6.41 25.69 3.68
CA CYS A 128 -6.36 26.78 2.70
C CYS A 128 -5.07 27.62 2.78
N ASP A 129 -4.50 27.78 3.97
CA ASP A 129 -3.23 28.48 4.15
C ASP A 129 -2.04 27.67 3.61
N VAL A 130 -2.04 26.35 3.81
CA VAL A 130 -1.02 25.45 3.24
C VAL A 130 -1.06 25.47 1.70
N HIS A 131 -2.24 25.40 1.09
CA HIS A 131 -2.37 25.56 -0.36
C HIS A 131 -1.82 26.90 -0.86
N ARG A 132 -2.07 27.99 -0.13
CA ARG A 132 -1.58 29.32 -0.50
C ARG A 132 -0.05 29.39 -0.47
N VAL A 133 0.58 28.84 0.57
CA VAL A 133 2.04 28.84 0.74
C VAL A 133 2.72 27.93 -0.28
N LEU A 134 2.13 26.78 -0.61
CA LEU A 134 2.65 25.87 -1.63
C LEU A 134 2.34 26.31 -3.07
N HIS A 135 1.64 27.44 -3.24
CA HIS A 135 1.14 27.90 -4.53
C HIS A 135 0.32 26.82 -5.28
N ALA A 136 -0.39 25.98 -4.53
CA ALA A 136 -1.17 24.87 -5.06
C ALA A 136 -2.61 25.29 -5.32
N ARG A 137 -3.18 24.83 -6.46
CA ARG A 137 -4.59 25.01 -6.80
C ARG A 137 -5.21 23.68 -7.18
N LEU A 138 -6.30 23.30 -6.52
CA LEU A 138 -7.06 22.12 -6.87
C LEU A 138 -7.89 22.40 -8.13
N VAL A 139 -7.66 21.63 -9.19
CA VAL A 139 -8.38 21.72 -10.46
C VAL A 139 -8.93 20.34 -10.80
N GLY A 140 -10.24 20.23 -10.96
CA GLY A 140 -10.90 18.95 -11.27
C GLY A 140 -10.93 17.94 -10.11
N VAL A 141 -10.51 18.34 -8.91
CA VAL A 141 -10.58 17.56 -7.66
C VAL A 141 -11.02 18.46 -6.51
N TRP A 142 -11.71 17.90 -5.52
CA TRP A 142 -12.28 18.63 -4.38
C TRP A 142 -11.32 18.75 -3.19
N LYS A 143 -10.41 17.78 -3.07
CA LYS A 143 -9.37 17.72 -2.04
C LYS A 143 -8.12 17.07 -2.63
N TRP A 144 -6.98 17.35 -2.01
CA TRP A 144 -5.79 16.54 -2.18
C TRP A 144 -5.96 15.21 -1.43
N ASP A 145 -5.52 14.11 -2.04
CA ASP A 145 -5.51 12.76 -1.46
C ASP A 145 -4.16 12.10 -1.80
N VAL A 146 -3.73 11.15 -0.96
CA VAL A 146 -2.44 10.45 -1.10
C VAL A 146 -2.35 9.68 -2.42
N CYS A 147 -3.45 9.02 -2.81
CA CYS A 147 -3.54 8.20 -4.01
C CYS A 147 -4.79 8.57 -4.83
N SER A 148 -4.66 8.61 -6.17
CA SER A 148 -5.78 8.85 -7.08
C SER A 148 -6.27 7.55 -7.73
N LYS A 149 -7.58 7.29 -7.64
CA LYS A 149 -8.22 6.13 -8.28
C LYS A 149 -8.16 6.17 -9.82
N ARG A 150 -7.99 7.34 -10.43
CA ARG A 150 -8.09 7.50 -11.90
C ARG A 150 -6.85 7.00 -12.67
N ARG A 151 -5.72 6.78 -12.01
CA ARG A 151 -4.43 6.51 -12.68
C ARG A 151 -3.98 5.03 -12.67
N SER A 152 -4.71 4.14 -12.02
CA SER A 152 -4.30 2.74 -11.88
C SER A 152 -4.61 1.86 -13.09
N SER A 153 -5.58 2.23 -13.94
CA SER A 153 -5.97 1.47 -15.14
C SER A 153 -5.00 1.65 -16.32
N GLU A 154 -4.27 2.77 -16.39
CA GLU A 154 -3.38 3.10 -17.52
C GLU A 154 -1.99 2.43 -17.44
N ARG A 155 -1.62 1.81 -16.31
CA ARG A 155 -0.24 1.34 -16.07
C ARG A 155 0.04 -0.11 -16.49
N ILE A 156 -0.98 -0.94 -16.72
CA ILE A 156 -0.77 -2.36 -17.07
C ILE A 156 -0.48 -2.56 -18.56
N GLU A 157 -0.86 -1.65 -19.46
CA GLU A 157 -0.50 -1.77 -20.88
C GLU A 157 1.00 -1.67 -21.12
N SER A 158 1.76 -1.02 -20.23
CA SER A 158 3.22 -0.91 -20.32
C SER A 158 4.00 -2.09 -19.70
N MET A 159 3.32 -3.10 -19.14
CA MET A 159 3.96 -4.22 -18.43
C MET A 159 3.99 -5.53 -19.26
N ASN A 160 3.53 -5.47 -20.51
CA ASN A 160 3.59 -6.56 -21.50
C ASN A 160 4.74 -6.38 -22.52
N GLY A 161 5.75 -5.58 -22.19
CA GLY A 161 6.95 -5.37 -23.00
C GLY A 161 8.05 -6.36 -22.65
#